data_AF-A0AAV6YZC2-F1
#
_entry.id   AF-A0AAV6YZC2-F1
#
_cell.length_a   1.000
_cell.length_b   1.000
_cell.length_c   1.000
_cell.angle_alpha   90.00
_cell.angle_beta   90.00
_cell.angle_gamma   90.00
#
_symmetry.space_group_name_H-M   'P 1'
#
loop_
_entity.id
_entity.type
_entity.pdbx_description
1 polymer ?
#
loop_
_entity_poly.entity_id
_entity_poly.type
_entity_poly.pdbx_seq_one_letter_code
_entity_poly.pdbx_strand_id
1 'polypeptide(L)'
;VNRIEINYAKTAKKMDMKHLKTSMWGLLTKDPQKEDEPAPKNETDAAVVKEEKNFSNITRDLQKRLPTSMAQNLSVPLAFACLLHLANEKNLKLQEVADLSDVVIMQGE
;
A
#
# COMPACT_ATOMS: atom_id res chain seq x y z
N VAL A 1 36.76 -27.98 -8.70
CA VAL A 1 36.18 -26.66 -8.36
C VAL A 1 34.67 -26.77 -8.48
N ASN A 2 33.96 -26.73 -7.36
CA ASN A 2 32.49 -26.80 -7.35
C ASN A 2 31.91 -25.43 -7.71
N ARG A 3 31.09 -25.38 -8.77
CA ARG A 3 30.32 -24.19 -9.13
C ARG A 3 29.05 -24.17 -8.28
N ILE A 4 28.88 -23.15 -7.46
CA ILE A 4 27.63 -22.88 -6.74
C ILE A 4 26.81 -21.96 -7.63
N GLU A 5 25.68 -22.46 -8.13
CA GLU A 5 24.72 -21.63 -8.85
C GLU A 5 23.92 -20.79 -7.85
N ILE A 6 24.29 -19.51 -7.73
CA ILE A 6 23.55 -18.54 -6.96
C ILE A 6 22.48 -17.94 -7.88
N ASN A 7 21.21 -18.20 -7.57
CA ASN A 7 20.10 -17.58 -8.29
C ASN A 7 19.99 -16.10 -7.90
N TYR A 8 20.16 -15.21 -8.89
CA TYR A 8 19.98 -13.76 -8.75
C TYR A 8 18.86 -13.27 -9.67
N ALA A 9 18.30 -12.11 -9.36
CA ALA A 9 17.27 -11.49 -10.20
C ALA A 9 17.89 -11.05 -11.53
N LYS A 10 17.37 -11.57 -12.65
CA LYS A 10 17.81 -11.22 -14.02
C LYS A 10 16.95 -10.13 -14.67
N THR A 11 15.89 -9.70 -14.00
CA THR A 11 14.91 -8.73 -14.51
C THR A 11 14.47 -7.82 -13.38
N ALA A 12 14.29 -6.53 -13.70
CA ALA A 12 13.74 -5.56 -12.76
C ALA A 12 12.26 -5.88 -12.47
N LYS A 13 11.84 -5.68 -11.22
CA LYS A 13 10.41 -5.68 -10.87
C LYS A 13 9.77 -4.42 -11.42
N LYS A 14 8.85 -4.54 -12.37
CA LYS A 14 8.09 -3.42 -12.93
C LYS A 14 6.82 -3.22 -12.12
N MET A 15 6.63 -2.02 -11.58
CA MET A 15 5.43 -1.65 -10.81
C MET A 15 4.80 -0.38 -11.39
N ASP A 16 3.50 -0.42 -11.65
CA ASP A 16 2.73 0.79 -11.93
C ASP A 16 2.43 1.52 -10.62
N MET A 17 3.23 2.56 -10.33
CA MET A 17 3.10 3.33 -9.09
C MET A 17 1.78 4.10 -9.03
N LYS A 18 1.23 4.53 -10.17
CA LYS A 18 -0.04 5.26 -10.17
C LYS A 18 -1.16 4.33 -9.71
N HIS A 19 -1.24 3.14 -10.31
CA HIS A 19 -2.24 2.15 -9.94
C HIS A 19 -2.09 1.67 -8.48
N LEU A 20 -0.84 1.52 -8.01
CA LEU A 20 -0.56 1.16 -6.62
C LEU A 20 -1.05 2.24 -5.64
N LYS A 21 -0.72 3.51 -5.89
CA LYS A 21 -1.18 4.64 -5.07
C LYS A 21 -2.70 4.74 -5.04
N THR A 22 -3.37 4.68 -6.19
CA THR A 22 -4.84 4.72 -6.26
C THR A 22 -5.48 3.56 -5.49
N SER A 23 -4.91 2.36 -5.59
CA SER A 23 -5.40 1.17 -4.87
C SER A 23 -5.21 1.29 -3.36
N MET A 24 -4.05 1.75 -2.91
CA MET A 24 -3.75 1.97 -1.49
C MET A 24 -4.63 3.08 -0.90
N TRP A 25 -4.74 4.21 -1.58
CA TRP A 25 -5.59 5.32 -1.17
C TRP A 25 -7.06 4.91 -1.04
N GLY A 26 -7.55 4.16 -2.02
CA GLY A 26 -8.90 3.62 -1.98
C GLY A 26 -9.11 2.51 -0.95
N LEU A 27 -8.09 2.04 -0.23
CA LEU A 27 -8.26 1.17 0.95
C LEU A 27 -8.23 2.00 2.24
N LEU A 28 -7.35 3.00 2.30
CA LEU A 28 -7.23 3.91 3.44
C LEU A 28 -8.49 4.77 3.67
N THR A 29 -9.24 5.05 2.60
CA THR A 29 -10.43 5.93 2.62
C THR A 29 -11.77 5.18 2.55
N LYS A 30 -11.74 3.85 2.40
CA LYS A 30 -12.97 3.05 2.32
C LYS A 30 -13.66 2.98 3.68
N ASP A 31 -14.98 3.11 3.65
CA ASP A 31 -15.84 2.98 4.81
C ASP A 31 -16.15 1.49 5.05
N PRO A 32 -15.86 0.91 6.23
CA PRO A 32 -16.12 -0.49 6.52
C PRO A 32 -17.62 -0.87 6.42
N GLN A 33 -18.55 0.08 6.41
CA GLN A 33 -19.99 -0.19 6.27
C GLN A 33 -20.47 -0.43 4.82
N LYS A 34 -19.61 -0.29 3.81
CA LYS A 34 -19.96 -0.47 2.39
C LYS A 34 -19.06 -1.52 1.73
N GLU A 35 -19.23 -2.78 2.10
CA GLU A 35 -18.42 -3.89 1.58
C GLU A 35 -18.76 -4.26 0.12
N ASP A 36 -19.92 -3.86 -0.42
CA ASP A 36 -20.43 -4.33 -1.73
C ASP A 36 -20.33 -3.34 -2.91
N GLU A 37 -19.79 -2.13 -2.74
CA GLU A 37 -19.68 -1.19 -3.87
C GLU A 37 -18.32 -1.27 -4.59
N PRO A 38 -18.31 -1.35 -5.94
CA PRO A 38 -17.09 -1.26 -6.72
C PRO A 38 -16.42 0.07 -6.42
N ALA A 39 -15.10 0.02 -6.20
CA ALA A 39 -14.28 1.15 -5.79
C ALA A 39 -14.65 2.46 -6.51
N PRO A 40 -14.75 3.60 -5.80
CA PRO A 40 -15.06 4.87 -6.43
C PRO A 40 -13.96 5.16 -7.47
N LYS A 41 -14.37 5.33 -8.73
CA LYS A 41 -13.50 5.71 -9.86
C LYS A 41 -13.12 7.20 -9.83
N ASN A 42 -13.54 7.93 -8.80
CA ASN A 42 -13.30 9.35 -8.69
C ASN A 42 -12.32 9.61 -7.56
N GLU A 43 -11.16 10.12 -7.93
CA GLU A 43 -10.22 10.81 -7.05
C GLU A 43 -10.90 12.09 -6.54
N THR A 44 -11.86 11.97 -5.63
CA THR A 44 -12.31 13.15 -4.88
C THR A 44 -11.25 13.44 -3.82
N ASP A 45 -10.52 14.53 -4.02
CA ASP A 45 -9.51 15.06 -3.08
C ASP A 45 -10.07 15.39 -1.68
N ALA A 46 -11.38 15.29 -1.48
CA ALA A 46 -12.05 15.42 -0.19
C ALA A 46 -12.09 14.11 0.63
N ALA A 47 -11.64 12.98 0.09
CA ALA A 47 -11.58 11.74 0.86
C ALA A 47 -10.51 11.84 1.95
N VAL A 48 -10.84 11.45 3.18
CA VAL A 48 -9.91 11.47 4.33
C VAL A 48 -9.86 10.10 4.99
N VAL A 49 -8.76 9.81 5.67
CA VAL A 49 -8.63 8.60 6.47
C VAL A 49 -9.46 8.76 7.74
N LYS A 50 -10.61 8.09 7.81
CA LYS A 50 -11.59 8.26 8.90
C LYS A 50 -11.18 7.58 10.21
N GLU A 51 -10.41 6.50 10.12
CA GLU A 51 -10.01 5.65 11.25
C GLU A 51 -8.53 5.30 11.11
N GLU A 52 -7.87 5.02 12.24
CA GLU A 52 -6.51 4.51 12.24
C GLU A 52 -6.45 3.17 11.49
N LYS A 53 -5.50 3.04 10.56
CA LYS A 53 -5.30 1.80 9.79
C LYS A 53 -3.89 1.29 9.99
N ASN A 54 -3.76 -0.02 10.18
CA ASN A 54 -2.46 -0.69 10.25
C ASN A 54 -1.90 -0.94 8.85
N PHE A 55 -0.64 -0.58 8.62
CA PHE A 55 0.04 -0.77 7.35
C PHE A 55 0.11 -2.25 6.94
N SER A 56 0.30 -3.17 7.89
CA SER A 56 0.28 -4.61 7.63
C SER A 56 -1.05 -5.09 7.01
N ASN A 57 -2.18 -4.63 7.54
CA ASN A 57 -3.51 -4.98 7.04
C ASN A 57 -3.76 -4.39 5.65
N ILE A 58 -3.43 -3.11 5.45
CA ILE A 58 -3.52 -2.45 4.15
C ILE A 58 -2.67 -3.16 3.10
N THR A 59 -1.47 -3.62 3.47
CA THR A 59 -0.58 -4.36 2.56
C THR A 59 -1.16 -5.72 2.15
N ARG A 60 -1.78 -6.45 3.09
CA ARG A 60 -2.48 -7.71 2.80
C ARG A 60 -3.66 -7.50 1.85
N ASP A 61 -4.44 -6.45 2.08
CA ASP A 61 -5.61 -6.16 1.26
C ASP A 61 -5.22 -5.61 -0.12
N LEU A 62 -4.12 -4.86 -0.22
CA LEU A 62 -3.49 -4.50 -1.48
C LEU A 62 -3.14 -5.74 -2.31
N GLN A 63 -2.52 -6.74 -1.69
CA GLN A 63 -2.12 -7.97 -2.39
C GLN A 63 -3.33 -8.71 -2.99
N LYS A 64 -4.51 -8.66 -2.33
CA LYS A 64 -5.76 -9.24 -2.83
C LYS A 64 -6.43 -8.40 -3.92
N ARG A 65 -6.29 -7.07 -3.86
CA ARG A 65 -6.98 -6.12 -4.75
C ARG A 65 -6.23 -5.85 -6.05
N LEU A 66 -4.91 -5.97 -6.05
CA LEU A 66 -4.07 -5.72 -7.21
C LEU A 66 -4.17 -6.86 -8.24
N PRO A 67 -3.97 -6.57 -9.55
CA PRO A 67 -3.79 -7.61 -10.55
C PRO A 67 -2.65 -8.56 -10.19
N THR A 68 -2.75 -9.85 -10.55
CA THR A 68 -1.78 -10.90 -10.17
C THR A 68 -0.32 -10.53 -10.45
N SER A 69 -0.04 -9.94 -11.62
CA SER A 69 1.32 -9.52 -12.00
C SER A 69 1.87 -8.41 -11.09
N MET A 70 1.01 -7.53 -10.59
CA MET A 70 1.37 -6.48 -9.63
C MET A 70 1.52 -7.06 -8.23
N ALA A 71 0.58 -7.90 -7.80
CA ALA A 71 0.58 -8.53 -6.48
C ALA A 71 1.84 -9.40 -6.25
N GLN A 72 2.30 -10.13 -7.28
CA GLN A 72 3.54 -10.92 -7.21
C GLN A 72 4.81 -10.06 -7.09
N ASN A 73 4.77 -8.82 -7.60
CA ASN A 73 5.89 -7.90 -7.54
C ASN A 73 5.85 -7.00 -6.30
N LEU A 74 4.71 -6.92 -5.61
CA LEU A 74 4.55 -6.17 -4.37
C LEU A 74 5.49 -6.72 -3.30
N SER A 75 6.13 -5.82 -2.57
CA SER A 75 6.94 -6.13 -1.40
C SER A 75 6.68 -5.10 -0.31
N VAL A 76 7.00 -5.44 0.94
CA VAL A 76 6.84 -4.53 2.08
C VAL A 76 7.55 -3.19 1.83
N PRO A 77 8.83 -3.13 1.37
CA PRO A 77 9.48 -1.85 1.06
C PRO A 77 8.78 -1.05 -0.04
N LEU A 78 8.23 -1.71 -1.06
CA LEU A 78 7.56 -1.02 -2.16
C LEU A 78 6.20 -0.46 -1.74
N ALA A 79 5.44 -1.22 -0.95
CA ALA A 79 4.22 -0.74 -0.33
C ALA A 79 4.52 0.43 0.62
N PHE A 80 5.60 0.35 1.41
CA PHE A 80 5.96 1.41 2.33
C PHE A 80 6.41 2.68 1.59
N ALA A 81 7.19 2.56 0.51
CA ALA A 81 7.51 3.70 -0.35
C ALA A 81 6.26 4.37 -0.94
N CYS A 82 5.27 3.58 -1.36
CA CYS A 82 3.97 4.09 -1.81
C CYS A 82 3.24 4.85 -0.68
N LEU A 83 3.25 4.31 0.54
CA LEU A 83 2.66 4.97 1.71
C LEU A 83 3.33 6.33 1.98
N LEU A 84 4.66 6.41 1.91
CA LEU A 84 5.40 7.66 2.12
C LEU A 84 5.06 8.71 1.05
N HIS A 85 4.89 8.30 -0.21
CA HIS A 85 4.39 9.20 -1.25
C HIS A 85 2.99 9.72 -0.91
N LEU A 86 2.07 8.84 -0.50
CA LEU A 86 0.73 9.24 -0.11
C LEU A 86 0.71 10.13 1.13
N ALA A 87 1.61 9.92 2.09
CA ALA A 87 1.73 10.77 3.26
C ALA A 87 2.01 12.22 2.89
N ASN A 88 2.91 12.43 1.92
CA ASN A 88 3.21 13.75 1.39
C ASN A 88 2.05 14.32 0.55
N GLU A 89 1.39 13.49 -0.27
CA GLU A 89 0.33 13.93 -1.19
C GLU A 89 -1.02 14.22 -0.51
N LYS A 90 -1.33 13.51 0.58
CA LYS A 90 -2.65 13.53 1.26
C LYS A 90 -2.58 13.96 2.72
N ASN A 91 -1.42 14.48 3.15
CA ASN A 91 -1.15 14.91 4.52
C ASN A 91 -1.48 13.80 5.54
N LEU A 92 -0.79 12.65 5.45
CA LEU A 92 -1.00 11.54 6.38
C LEU A 92 0.04 11.57 7.49
N LYS A 93 -0.39 11.18 8.69
CA LYS A 93 0.48 10.98 9.85
C LYS A 93 0.75 9.49 10.01
N LEU A 94 2.03 9.15 10.17
CA LEU A 94 2.50 7.79 10.43
C LEU A 94 3.00 7.73 11.87
N GLN A 95 2.53 6.74 12.61
CA GLN A 95 2.95 6.48 13.98
C GLN A 95 3.57 5.08 14.08
N GLU A 96 4.74 5.02 14.70
CA GLU A 96 5.44 3.77 14.96
C GLU A 96 4.82 3.02 16.15
N VAL A 97 4.90 1.69 16.09
CA VAL A 97 4.62 0.82 17.25
C VAL A 97 5.93 0.62 18.02
N ALA A 98 5.86 0.41 19.34
CA ALA A 98 7.04 0.34 20.21
C ALA A 98 8.10 -0.69 19.79
N ASP A 99 7.71 -1.76 19.10
CA ASP A 99 8.59 -2.82 18.61
C ASP A 99 8.98 -2.67 17.13
N LEU A 100 8.55 -1.58 16.47
CA LEU A 100 8.74 -1.31 15.04
C LEU A 100 8.22 -2.42 14.11
N SER A 101 7.32 -3.27 14.59
CA SER A 101 6.76 -4.38 13.80
C SER A 101 5.74 -3.89 12.76
N ASP A 102 5.14 -2.73 12.97
CA ASP A 102 4.12 -2.14 12.10
C ASP A 102 4.11 -0.60 12.19
N VAL A 103 3.29 0.02 11.33
CA VAL A 103 3.04 1.45 11.27
C VAL A 103 1.55 1.72 11.26
N VAL A 104 1.08 2.58 12.16
CA VAL A 104 -0.29 3.08 12.23
C VAL A 104 -0.41 4.32 11.35
N ILE A 105 -1.43 4.34 10.50
CA ILE A 105 -1.69 5.39 9.51
C ILE A 105 -2.93 6.17 9.90
N MET A 106 -2.82 7.50 9.95
CA MET A 106 -3.88 8.42 10.35
C MET A 106 -3.94 9.61 9.40
N GLN A 107 -5.08 10.31 9.36
CA GLN A 107 -5.15 11.61 8.72
C GLN A 107 -4.30 12.63 9.51
N GLY A 108 -3.45 13.38 8.83
CA GLY A 108 -2.71 14.49 9.43
C GLY A 108 -3.63 15.68 9.70
N GLU A 109 -3.26 16.48 10.70
CA GLU A 109 -3.92 17.75 11.04
C GLU A 109 -3.66 18.83 9.99
#